data_AF-A0A501PFB6-F1
#
_entry.id   AF-A0A501PFB6-F1
#
_cell.length_a   1.000
_cell.length_b   1.000
_cell.length_c   1.000
_cell.angle_alpha   90.00
_cell.angle_beta   90.00
_cell.angle_gamma   90.00
#
_symmetry.space_group_name_H-M   'P 1'
#
loop_
_entity.id
_entity.type
_entity.pdbx_description
1 polymer ?
#
loop_
_entity_poly.entity_id
_entity_poly.type
_entity_poly.pdbx_seq_one_letter_code
_entity_poly.pdbx_strand_id
1 'polypeptide(L)'
;MKHILHQTILIKLTILAAFFSWSPVLAQEAHLNRPLRPTNTFSIIARDPESGELGAAVQTHWFAVGVRVIRTEPGVGVVATQSFTDPSYAPLGLEMMKAGKTAPQALKGLLAADSNASVRQVAMLDASGNVASHTGSKNIQNACNISGENYSVQANMMKNSTVCSAMAQAFEATSGELADRMYAALEAAQKEGGDIRGRQSASLQVVKGDKGVPLWQGWVYSLRVDDHKTPLKELGRLLSVAKTYRLLNEGDRYVVEGRIEEGLEAYRTAEKMDPGNHEALFWHAVTLAELNRVEESLPLFRKAFRLWPDWKEMVTRLPKAGLLPEDPKILAQILEQGN
;
A
#
# COMPACT_ATOMS: atom_id res chain seq x y z
N MET A 1 -56.68 -79.04 17.69
CA MET A 1 -56.38 -80.42 18.15
C MET A 1 -54.87 -80.60 18.13
N LYS A 2 -54.26 -80.80 19.30
CA LYS A 2 -52.92 -81.40 19.60
C LYS A 2 -51.71 -81.07 18.70
N HIS A 3 -50.82 -80.22 19.22
CA HIS A 3 -49.41 -80.47 19.59
C HIS A 3 -48.55 -81.61 18.96
N ILE A 4 -47.24 -81.28 18.81
CA ILE A 4 -45.99 -82.11 18.78
C ILE A 4 -45.44 -82.39 17.36
N LEU A 5 -44.14 -82.35 17.01
CA LEU A 5 -42.87 -81.86 17.57
C LEU A 5 -41.76 -82.21 16.52
N HIS A 6 -40.63 -81.48 16.58
CA HIS A 6 -39.25 -81.88 16.24
C HIS A 6 -38.49 -81.27 15.04
N GLN A 7 -37.27 -80.86 15.41
CA GLN A 7 -36.21 -80.10 14.79
C GLN A 7 -35.50 -80.83 13.65
N THR A 8 -34.92 -80.06 12.71
CA THR A 8 -33.56 -80.34 12.23
C THR A 8 -32.88 -79.03 11.83
N ILE A 9 -31.66 -78.84 12.32
CA ILE A 9 -30.73 -77.73 12.05
C ILE A 9 -29.92 -78.08 10.79
N LEU A 10 -29.79 -77.18 9.80
CA LEU A 10 -28.47 -76.83 9.21
C LEU A 10 -28.54 -75.66 8.22
N ILE A 11 -27.54 -74.79 8.38
CA ILE A 11 -27.18 -73.57 7.65
C ILE A 11 -26.66 -73.90 6.23
N LYS A 12 -26.97 -73.07 5.22
CA LYS A 12 -25.98 -72.50 4.26
C LYS A 12 -26.58 -71.59 3.17
N LEU A 13 -25.92 -70.43 3.03
CA LEU A 13 -25.68 -69.60 1.84
C LEU A 13 -26.88 -69.10 1.02
N THR A 14 -27.27 -67.85 1.27
CA THR A 14 -27.94 -67.01 0.28
C THR A 14 -26.89 -66.16 -0.44
N ILE A 15 -26.65 -66.47 -1.71
CA ILE A 15 -26.01 -65.56 -2.66
C ILE A 15 -27.12 -64.65 -3.19
N LEU A 16 -27.05 -63.34 -2.91
CA LEU A 16 -27.87 -62.36 -3.63
C LEU A 16 -27.00 -61.19 -4.10
N ALA A 17 -27.11 -60.95 -5.40
CA ALA A 17 -26.26 -60.12 -6.23
C ALA A 17 -26.14 -58.67 -5.76
N ALA A 18 -24.92 -58.16 -5.87
CA ALA A 18 -24.58 -56.75 -5.73
C ALA A 18 -25.27 -55.93 -6.83
N PHE A 19 -26.16 -55.02 -6.43
CA PHE A 19 -26.46 -53.80 -7.17
C PHE A 19 -25.90 -52.63 -6.37
N PHE A 20 -24.60 -52.39 -6.52
CA PHE A 20 -24.02 -51.09 -6.19
C PHE A 20 -24.46 -50.11 -7.28
N SER A 21 -25.48 -49.32 -6.99
CA SER A 21 -25.78 -48.12 -7.76
C SER A 21 -24.62 -47.15 -7.59
N TRP A 22 -23.69 -47.20 -8.54
CA TRP A 22 -22.60 -46.25 -8.67
C TRP A 22 -23.22 -44.92 -9.13
N SER A 23 -23.64 -44.08 -8.18
CA SER A 23 -23.90 -42.68 -8.48
C SER A 23 -22.56 -42.03 -8.85
N PRO A 24 -22.43 -41.33 -9.99
CA PRO A 24 -21.20 -40.65 -10.33
C PRO A 24 -21.13 -39.38 -9.48
N VAL A 25 -20.62 -39.48 -8.26
CA VAL A 25 -19.99 -38.35 -7.56
C VAL A 25 -18.59 -38.17 -8.14
N LEU A 26 -18.52 -37.92 -9.45
CA LEU A 26 -17.27 -37.67 -10.20
C LEU A 26 -17.51 -36.64 -11.31
N ALA A 27 -18.30 -35.60 -11.02
CA ALA A 27 -18.48 -34.48 -11.93
C ALA A 27 -18.37 -33.10 -11.23
N GLN A 28 -17.86 -33.05 -9.99
CA GLN A 28 -17.67 -31.80 -9.24
C GLN A 28 -16.19 -31.52 -8.87
N GLU A 29 -15.22 -32.20 -9.49
CA GLU A 29 -13.78 -31.90 -9.28
C GLU A 29 -13.09 -31.27 -10.51
N ALA A 30 -13.74 -31.22 -11.66
CA ALA A 30 -13.11 -30.79 -12.92
C ALA A 30 -13.06 -29.26 -13.12
N HIS A 31 -13.57 -28.44 -12.20
CA HIS A 31 -13.61 -26.97 -12.35
C HIS A 31 -12.49 -26.21 -11.61
N LEU A 32 -11.64 -26.89 -10.83
CA LEU A 32 -10.56 -26.24 -10.04
C LEU A 32 -9.22 -26.09 -10.79
N ASN A 33 -9.08 -26.63 -12.00
CA ASN A 33 -7.81 -26.66 -12.74
C ASN A 33 -7.69 -25.61 -13.87
N ARG A 34 -8.50 -24.54 -13.84
CA ARG A 34 -8.24 -23.43 -14.75
C ARG A 34 -7.05 -22.65 -14.19
N PRO A 35 -5.91 -22.52 -14.90
CA PRO A 35 -4.80 -21.73 -14.40
C PRO A 35 -5.31 -20.32 -14.11
N LEU A 36 -5.17 -19.89 -12.85
CA LEU A 36 -5.44 -18.51 -12.46
C LEU A 36 -4.70 -17.60 -13.43
N ARG A 37 -5.31 -16.50 -13.87
CA ARG A 37 -4.60 -15.59 -14.77
C ARG A 37 -3.43 -14.98 -14.00
N PRO A 38 -2.18 -15.08 -14.50
CA PRO A 38 -1.06 -14.43 -13.85
C PRO A 38 -1.28 -12.93 -13.81
N THR A 39 -0.95 -12.31 -12.68
CA THR A 39 -0.87 -10.86 -12.56
C THR A 39 0.57 -10.43 -12.83
N ASN A 40 0.83 -9.85 -14.00
CA ASN A 40 2.12 -9.21 -14.28
C ASN A 40 2.28 -8.06 -13.34
N THR A 41 3.47 -7.85 -12.83
CA THR A 41 3.67 -6.84 -11.80
C THR A 41 5.14 -6.51 -11.78
N PHE A 42 5.46 -5.24 -11.61
CA PHE A 42 6.77 -4.85 -11.10
C PHE A 42 6.58 -4.12 -9.78
N SER A 43 7.40 -4.48 -8.80
CA SER A 43 7.32 -3.95 -7.45
C SER A 43 8.69 -3.82 -6.83
N ILE A 44 8.75 -2.99 -5.80
CA ILE A 44 9.91 -2.76 -4.95
C ILE A 44 9.48 -2.89 -3.49
N ILE A 45 10.31 -3.52 -2.68
CA ILE A 45 10.28 -3.41 -1.23
C ILE A 45 11.60 -2.78 -0.77
N ALA A 46 11.55 -1.90 0.22
CA ALA A 46 12.72 -1.19 0.69
C ALA A 46 12.62 -0.77 2.16
N ARG A 47 13.77 -0.61 2.80
CA ARG A 47 13.93 0.00 4.12
C ARG A 47 14.86 1.20 3.98
N ASP A 48 14.52 2.27 4.65
CA ASP A 48 15.44 3.37 4.84
C ASP A 48 16.32 3.13 6.08
N PRO A 49 17.65 3.02 5.96
CA PRO A 49 18.50 2.72 7.09
C PRO A 49 18.56 3.83 8.14
N GLU A 50 18.34 5.08 7.75
CA GLU A 50 18.43 6.25 8.62
C GLU A 50 17.17 6.42 9.48
N SER A 51 15.99 6.49 8.85
CA SER A 51 14.72 6.62 9.57
C SER A 51 14.16 5.29 10.10
N GLY A 52 14.63 4.17 9.55
CA GLY A 52 14.07 2.83 9.78
C GLY A 52 12.75 2.58 9.06
N GLU A 53 12.23 3.52 8.29
CA GLU A 53 10.99 3.36 7.52
C GLU A 53 11.04 2.13 6.62
N LEU A 54 9.88 1.50 6.46
CA LEU A 54 9.67 0.28 5.71
C LEU A 54 8.62 0.54 4.63
N GLY A 55 8.90 0.17 3.39
CA GLY A 55 8.06 0.52 2.26
C GLY A 55 7.92 -0.56 1.21
N ALA A 56 6.80 -0.49 0.48
CA ALA A 56 6.55 -1.28 -0.71
C ALA A 56 5.81 -0.44 -1.75
N ALA A 57 6.16 -0.59 -3.02
CA ALA A 57 5.48 0.07 -4.12
C ALA A 57 5.34 -0.87 -5.33
N VAL A 58 4.26 -0.70 -6.09
CA VAL A 58 3.87 -1.64 -7.14
C VAL A 58 3.10 -0.95 -8.27
N GLN A 59 3.26 -1.45 -9.50
CA GLN A 59 2.37 -1.15 -10.63
C GLN A 59 2.07 -2.40 -11.48
N THR A 60 0.89 -2.41 -12.10
CA THR A 60 0.44 -3.47 -13.03
C THR A 60 -0.66 -2.98 -14.00
N HIS A 61 -0.94 -3.77 -15.04
CA HIS A 61 -2.21 -3.80 -15.76
C HIS A 61 -3.21 -4.81 -15.12
N TRP A 62 -3.66 -4.50 -13.91
CA TRP A 62 -4.71 -5.20 -13.18
C TRP A 62 -5.41 -4.23 -12.25
N PHE A 63 -6.68 -4.48 -11.92
CA PHE A 63 -7.45 -3.62 -11.02
C PHE A 63 -6.97 -3.74 -9.56
N ALA A 64 -6.80 -2.61 -8.87
CA ALA A 64 -6.54 -2.52 -7.43
C ALA A 64 -5.39 -3.40 -6.91
N VAL A 65 -4.20 -3.29 -7.50
CA VAL A 65 -3.06 -4.17 -7.18
C VAL A 65 -2.57 -4.06 -5.74
N GLY A 66 -2.70 -2.88 -5.12
CA GLY A 66 -2.11 -2.59 -3.81
C GLY A 66 -2.54 -3.57 -2.72
N VAL A 67 -3.82 -3.95 -2.68
CA VAL A 67 -4.34 -4.88 -1.65
C VAL A 67 -3.95 -6.33 -1.87
N ARG A 68 -3.49 -6.67 -3.06
CA ARG A 68 -3.16 -8.05 -3.44
C ARG A 68 -1.69 -8.33 -3.29
N VAL A 69 -0.85 -7.39 -3.73
CA VAL A 69 0.58 -7.64 -3.88
C VAL A 69 1.36 -7.23 -2.66
N ILE A 70 1.12 -6.03 -2.13
CA ILE A 70 1.98 -5.44 -1.11
C ILE A 70 1.30 -5.41 0.26
N ARG A 71 2.08 -5.71 1.29
CA ARG A 71 1.66 -5.55 2.68
C ARG A 71 2.85 -5.08 3.52
N THR A 72 2.57 -4.16 4.42
CA THR A 72 3.55 -3.58 5.35
C THR A 72 3.05 -3.72 6.78
N GLU A 73 3.96 -3.89 7.73
CA GLU A 73 3.67 -3.83 9.17
C GLU A 73 4.75 -3.01 9.89
N PRO A 74 4.39 -1.90 10.56
CA PRO A 74 5.32 -1.03 11.28
C PRO A 74 6.27 -1.80 12.21
N GLY A 75 7.57 -1.55 12.08
CA GLY A 75 8.61 -2.19 12.86
C GLY A 75 8.70 -3.71 12.75
N VAL A 76 8.03 -4.33 11.78
CA VAL A 76 8.08 -5.79 11.54
C VAL A 76 8.72 -6.08 10.19
N GLY A 77 8.13 -5.58 9.10
CA GLY A 77 8.63 -5.86 7.76
C GLY A 77 7.64 -5.54 6.65
N VAL A 78 8.00 -5.93 5.44
CA VAL A 78 7.23 -5.74 4.22
C VAL A 78 7.30 -6.98 3.35
N VAL A 79 6.19 -7.28 2.66
CA VAL A 79 6.08 -8.41 1.75
C VAL A 79 5.45 -7.96 0.44
N ALA A 80 6.04 -8.36 -0.67
CA ALA A 80 5.44 -8.28 -2.00
C ALA A 80 5.26 -9.70 -2.56
N THR A 81 4.02 -10.11 -2.86
CA THR A 81 3.67 -11.41 -3.46
C THR A 81 2.93 -11.21 -4.78
N GLN A 82 3.47 -11.72 -5.88
CA GLN A 82 3.00 -11.44 -7.24
C GLN A 82 3.13 -12.63 -8.20
N SER A 83 2.86 -12.40 -9.48
CA SER A 83 2.69 -13.42 -10.52
C SER A 83 1.44 -14.28 -10.26
N PHE A 84 1.58 -15.57 -9.93
CA PHE A 84 0.48 -16.35 -9.40
C PHE A 84 0.44 -16.17 -7.88
N THR A 85 -0.12 -15.06 -7.45
CA THR A 85 -0.18 -14.66 -6.04
C THR A 85 -0.90 -15.69 -5.18
N ASP A 86 -0.29 -16.08 -4.06
CA ASP A 86 -0.98 -16.72 -2.94
C ASP A 86 -1.14 -15.68 -1.83
N PRO A 87 -2.39 -15.28 -1.49
CA PRO A 87 -2.65 -14.24 -0.49
C PRO A 87 -2.13 -14.55 0.92
N SER A 88 -1.81 -15.81 1.24
CA SER A 88 -1.33 -16.20 2.56
C SER A 88 0.12 -15.77 2.85
N TYR A 89 0.95 -15.56 1.80
CA TYR A 89 2.37 -15.24 1.97
C TYR A 89 2.62 -13.96 2.76
N ALA A 90 1.84 -12.91 2.50
CA ALA A 90 1.99 -11.63 3.17
C ALA A 90 1.66 -11.69 4.67
N PRO A 91 0.45 -12.11 5.12
CA PRO A 91 0.15 -12.21 6.54
C PRO A 91 1.05 -13.22 7.27
N LEU A 92 1.25 -14.42 6.72
CA LEU A 92 2.07 -15.43 7.39
C LEU A 92 3.55 -15.02 7.48
N GLY A 93 4.09 -14.40 6.42
CA GLY A 93 5.46 -13.88 6.42
C GLY A 93 5.66 -12.82 7.50
N LEU A 94 4.72 -11.88 7.61
CA LEU A 94 4.75 -10.84 8.66
C LEU A 94 4.56 -11.43 10.06
N GLU A 95 3.69 -12.41 10.26
CA GLU A 95 3.54 -13.12 11.54
C GLU A 95 4.83 -13.83 11.95
N MET A 96 5.49 -14.52 11.02
CA MET A 96 6.79 -15.16 11.27
C MET A 96 7.87 -14.13 11.62
N MET A 97 7.92 -13.00 10.90
CA MET A 97 8.85 -11.91 11.20
C MET A 97 8.58 -11.27 12.56
N LYS A 98 7.30 -11.06 12.89
CA LYS A 98 6.86 -10.55 14.19
C LYS A 98 7.26 -11.47 15.35
N ALA A 99 7.24 -12.77 15.10
CA ALA A 99 7.68 -13.83 16.02
C ALA A 99 9.22 -14.01 16.06
N GLY A 100 9.99 -13.17 15.36
CA GLY A 100 11.45 -13.13 15.44
C GLY A 100 12.19 -13.93 14.36
N LYS A 101 11.50 -14.44 13.34
CA LYS A 101 12.18 -14.98 12.16
C LYS A 101 12.68 -13.84 11.27
N THR A 102 13.81 -14.05 10.60
CA THR A 102 14.25 -13.10 9.56
C THR A 102 13.41 -13.27 8.29
N ALA A 103 13.38 -12.26 7.42
CA ALA A 103 12.68 -12.34 6.13
C ALA A 103 13.14 -13.56 5.28
N PRO A 104 14.45 -13.88 5.19
CA PRO A 104 14.92 -15.13 4.56
C PRO A 104 14.38 -16.41 5.20
N GLN A 105 14.30 -16.47 6.53
CA GLN A 105 13.76 -17.65 7.22
C GLN A 105 12.26 -17.82 6.97
N ALA A 106 11.51 -16.72 7.01
CA ALA A 106 10.08 -16.72 6.73
C ALA A 106 9.80 -17.17 5.29
N LEU A 107 10.47 -16.57 4.30
CA LEU A 107 10.29 -16.92 2.89
C LEU A 107 10.65 -18.38 2.62
N LYS A 108 11.78 -18.86 3.15
CA LYS A 108 12.20 -20.27 3.01
C LYS A 108 11.16 -21.24 3.57
N GLY A 109 10.59 -20.94 4.74
CA GLY A 109 9.56 -21.78 5.35
C GLY A 109 8.29 -21.86 4.51
N LEU A 110 7.81 -20.72 4.00
CA LEU A 110 6.61 -20.66 3.17
C LEU A 110 6.80 -21.38 1.83
N LEU A 111 7.95 -21.18 1.18
CA LEU A 111 8.25 -21.86 -0.09
C LEU A 111 8.35 -23.39 0.07
N ALA A 112 8.88 -23.88 1.19
CA ALA A 112 8.95 -25.32 1.46
C ALA A 112 7.57 -25.96 1.62
N ALA A 113 6.56 -25.19 2.03
CA ALA A 113 5.18 -25.65 2.19
C ALA A 113 4.33 -25.50 0.91
N ASP A 114 4.78 -24.72 -0.08
CA ASP A 114 4.02 -24.45 -1.30
C ASP A 114 4.46 -25.33 -2.48
N SER A 115 3.65 -26.34 -2.82
CA SER A 115 3.87 -27.20 -3.99
C SER A 115 3.85 -26.44 -5.32
N ASN A 116 3.35 -25.21 -5.33
CA ASN A 116 3.27 -24.33 -6.48
C ASN A 116 4.33 -23.22 -6.46
N ALA A 117 5.38 -23.32 -5.64
CA ALA A 117 6.47 -22.34 -5.57
C ALA A 117 7.03 -21.94 -6.96
N SER A 118 7.05 -22.86 -7.93
CA SER A 118 7.51 -22.60 -9.29
C SER A 118 6.74 -21.52 -10.06
N VAL A 119 5.49 -21.18 -9.67
CA VAL A 119 4.70 -20.10 -10.30
C VAL A 119 4.62 -18.83 -9.45
N ARG A 120 5.24 -18.83 -8.26
CA ARG A 120 5.22 -17.68 -7.35
C ARG A 120 6.34 -16.71 -7.66
N GLN A 121 6.11 -15.43 -7.37
CA GLN A 121 7.18 -14.45 -7.23
C GLN A 121 6.97 -13.67 -5.95
N VAL A 122 7.94 -13.70 -5.04
CA VAL A 122 7.78 -13.12 -3.68
C VAL A 122 9.06 -12.43 -3.26
N ALA A 123 8.93 -11.28 -2.61
CA ALA A 123 10.01 -10.64 -1.88
C ALA A 123 9.57 -10.30 -0.45
N MET A 124 10.47 -10.47 0.51
CA MET A 124 10.29 -10.13 1.92
C MET A 124 11.49 -9.36 2.43
N LEU A 125 11.24 -8.36 3.28
CA LEU A 125 12.24 -7.54 3.94
C LEU A 125 11.79 -7.32 5.38
N ASP A 126 12.66 -7.60 6.35
CA ASP A 126 12.35 -7.38 7.76
C ASP A 126 12.88 -6.02 8.26
N ALA A 127 12.44 -5.62 9.46
CA ALA A 127 12.81 -4.36 10.08
C ALA A 127 14.32 -4.23 10.38
N SER A 128 15.09 -5.32 10.34
CA SER A 128 16.54 -5.33 10.49
C SER A 128 17.28 -5.19 9.16
N GLY A 129 16.56 -5.11 8.04
CA GLY A 129 17.16 -4.95 6.71
C GLY A 129 17.50 -6.27 6.01
N ASN A 130 17.15 -7.44 6.57
CA ASN A 130 17.39 -8.69 5.86
C ASN A 130 16.38 -8.84 4.71
N VAL A 131 16.88 -9.14 3.53
CA VAL A 131 16.09 -9.28 2.30
C VAL A 131 16.11 -10.73 1.82
N ALA A 132 14.97 -11.21 1.34
CA ALA A 132 14.90 -12.42 0.54
C ALA A 132 13.88 -12.29 -0.59
N SER A 133 14.20 -12.88 -1.74
CA SER A 133 13.31 -12.91 -2.89
C SER A 133 13.32 -14.29 -3.56
N HIS A 134 12.23 -14.60 -4.26
CA HIS A 134 12.01 -15.83 -5.01
C HIS A 134 11.32 -15.49 -6.32
N THR A 135 11.87 -15.97 -7.44
CA THR A 135 11.25 -15.93 -8.75
C THR A 135 11.13 -17.37 -9.25
N GLY A 136 9.90 -17.86 -9.34
CA GLY A 136 9.61 -19.23 -9.76
C GLY A 136 9.96 -19.46 -11.23
N SER A 137 10.45 -20.67 -11.54
CA SER A 137 10.88 -21.06 -12.90
C SER A 137 9.78 -21.05 -13.96
N LYS A 138 8.50 -20.99 -13.56
CA LYS A 138 7.32 -20.87 -14.42
C LYS A 138 6.71 -19.47 -14.43
N ASN A 139 7.37 -18.47 -13.83
CA ASN A 139 6.98 -17.08 -14.05
C ASN A 139 7.19 -16.71 -15.52
N ILE A 140 6.29 -15.91 -16.06
CA ILE A 140 6.29 -15.57 -17.49
C ILE A 140 7.54 -14.75 -17.82
N GLN A 141 8.14 -15.04 -18.98
CA GLN A 141 9.43 -14.52 -19.44
C GLN A 141 9.60 -13.01 -19.26
N ASN A 142 10.86 -12.59 -19.19
CA ASN A 142 11.27 -11.31 -18.63
C ASN A 142 10.81 -11.17 -17.16
N ALA A 143 10.85 -12.30 -16.44
CA ALA A 143 10.80 -12.31 -14.98
C ALA A 143 12.21 -12.13 -14.41
N CYS A 144 12.33 -11.29 -13.40
CA CYS A 144 13.58 -10.94 -12.77
C CYS A 144 13.37 -10.53 -11.32
N ASN A 145 14.44 -10.61 -10.53
CA ASN A 145 14.57 -9.95 -9.25
C ASN A 145 16.02 -9.49 -9.07
N ILE A 146 16.21 -8.36 -8.38
CA ILE A 146 17.52 -7.88 -7.93
C ILE A 146 17.34 -7.47 -6.47
N SER A 147 18.23 -7.96 -5.61
CA SER A 147 18.26 -7.60 -4.19
C SER A 147 19.56 -6.88 -3.89
N GLY A 148 19.45 -5.75 -3.21
CA GLY A 148 20.59 -4.98 -2.70
C GLY A 148 20.47 -4.79 -1.20
N GLU A 149 21.30 -3.92 -0.63
CA GLU A 149 21.23 -3.59 0.78
C GLU A 149 19.90 -2.89 1.10
N ASN A 150 19.12 -3.45 2.03
CA ASN A 150 17.83 -2.92 2.46
C ASN A 150 16.73 -2.85 1.38
N TYR A 151 16.86 -3.50 0.21
CA TYR A 151 15.79 -3.49 -0.79
C TYR A 151 15.77 -4.71 -1.71
N SER A 152 14.61 -4.94 -2.35
CA SER A 152 14.47 -5.86 -3.49
C SER A 152 13.51 -5.29 -4.52
N VAL A 153 13.88 -5.41 -5.79
CA VAL A 153 13.01 -5.14 -6.95
C VAL A 153 12.70 -6.46 -7.65
N GLN A 154 11.47 -6.62 -8.13
CA GLN A 154 11.03 -7.83 -8.81
C GLN A 154 10.00 -7.52 -9.88
N ALA A 155 10.07 -8.23 -11.00
CA ALA A 155 9.13 -8.08 -12.10
C ALA A 155 8.85 -9.41 -12.81
N ASN A 156 7.70 -9.53 -13.47
CA ASN A 156 7.36 -10.66 -14.35
C ASN A 156 6.46 -10.24 -15.53
N MET A 157 6.58 -10.92 -16.68
CA MET A 157 5.93 -10.56 -17.95
C MET A 157 6.17 -9.10 -18.36
N MET A 158 7.43 -8.68 -18.27
CA MET A 158 7.85 -7.35 -18.71
C MET A 158 8.06 -7.29 -20.22
N LYS A 159 7.88 -6.10 -20.80
CA LYS A 159 8.17 -5.86 -22.22
C LYS A 159 9.65 -6.11 -22.56
N ASN A 160 10.55 -5.68 -21.67
CA ASN A 160 12.00 -5.82 -21.82
C ASN A 160 12.63 -6.46 -20.58
N SER A 161 13.76 -7.15 -20.76
CA SER A 161 14.53 -7.77 -19.67
C SER A 161 15.30 -6.77 -18.80
N THR A 162 15.39 -5.50 -19.22
CA THR A 162 16.11 -4.40 -18.57
C THR A 162 15.34 -3.77 -17.40
N VAL A 163 14.09 -4.15 -17.18
CA VAL A 163 13.22 -3.52 -16.17
C VAL A 163 13.82 -3.57 -14.76
N CYS A 164 14.20 -4.74 -14.24
CA CYS A 164 14.72 -4.80 -12.86
C CYS A 164 16.04 -4.04 -12.70
N SER A 165 16.94 -4.05 -13.70
CA SER A 165 18.18 -3.28 -13.61
C SER A 165 17.91 -1.78 -13.58
N ALA A 166 16.96 -1.29 -14.38
CA ALA A 166 16.57 0.12 -14.35
C ALA A 166 15.92 0.51 -13.02
N MET A 167 15.08 -0.36 -12.44
CA MET A 167 14.49 -0.13 -11.12
C MET A 167 15.55 0.00 -10.02
N ALA A 168 16.49 -0.94 -9.95
CA ALA A 168 17.56 -0.94 -8.96
C ALA A 168 18.43 0.32 -9.06
N GLN A 169 18.90 0.63 -10.28
CA GLN A 169 19.72 1.83 -10.52
C GLN A 169 18.99 3.13 -10.15
N ALA A 170 17.70 3.25 -10.51
CA ALA A 170 16.93 4.43 -10.18
C ALA A 170 16.70 4.56 -8.66
N PHE A 171 16.44 3.46 -7.95
CA PHE A 171 16.30 3.47 -6.49
C PHE A 171 17.58 3.92 -5.80
N GLU A 172 18.72 3.37 -6.21
CA GLU A 172 20.04 3.66 -5.63
C GLU A 172 20.54 5.07 -5.95
N ALA A 173 20.21 5.61 -7.14
CA ALA A 173 20.64 6.93 -7.57
C ALA A 173 19.76 8.08 -7.05
N THR A 174 18.56 7.78 -6.55
CA THR A 174 17.62 8.80 -6.07
C THR A 174 17.85 9.10 -4.59
N SER A 175 17.90 10.38 -4.24
CA SER A 175 17.93 10.84 -2.84
C SER A 175 16.54 11.32 -2.39
N GLY A 176 16.37 11.53 -1.08
CA GLY A 176 15.11 11.96 -0.48
C GLY A 176 14.43 10.86 0.32
N GLU A 177 13.12 10.98 0.51
CA GLU A 177 12.37 10.05 1.34
C GLU A 177 12.32 8.66 0.70
N LEU A 178 12.04 7.63 1.51
CA LEU A 178 11.87 6.27 1.00
C LEU A 178 10.81 6.19 -0.11
N ALA A 179 9.74 6.97 0.01
CA ALA A 179 8.68 7.05 -0.99
C ALA A 179 9.17 7.59 -2.35
N ASP A 180 10.05 8.59 -2.36
CA ASP A 180 10.59 9.18 -3.60
C ASP A 180 11.43 8.17 -4.37
N ARG A 181 12.33 7.48 -3.65
CA ARG A 181 13.22 6.47 -4.21
C ARG A 181 12.44 5.29 -4.79
N MET A 182 11.42 4.81 -4.07
CA MET A 182 10.54 3.75 -4.57
C MET A 182 9.70 4.21 -5.78
N TYR A 183 9.19 5.44 -5.76
CA TYR A 183 8.48 6.02 -6.91
C TYR A 183 9.37 6.11 -8.15
N ALA A 184 10.62 6.57 -7.99
CA ALA A 184 11.61 6.64 -9.06
C ALA A 184 11.91 5.25 -9.67
N ALA A 185 11.97 4.21 -8.84
CA ALA A 185 12.13 2.83 -9.31
C ALA A 185 10.95 2.40 -10.22
N LEU A 186 9.70 2.70 -9.81
CA LEU A 186 8.53 2.41 -10.65
C LEU A 186 8.53 3.21 -11.96
N GLU A 187 8.98 4.47 -11.94
CA GLU A 187 9.10 5.29 -13.15
C GLU A 187 10.13 4.72 -14.12
N ALA A 188 11.27 4.27 -13.62
CA ALA A 188 12.29 3.61 -14.43
C ALA A 188 11.76 2.33 -15.08
N ALA A 189 11.06 1.48 -14.33
CA ALA A 189 10.41 0.30 -14.89
C ALA A 189 9.42 0.64 -16.02
N GLN A 190 8.60 1.66 -15.83
CA GLN A 190 7.62 2.08 -16.84
C GLN A 190 8.30 2.65 -18.10
N LYS A 191 9.43 3.37 -17.96
CA LYS A 191 10.23 3.87 -19.08
C LYS A 191 10.85 2.74 -19.90
N GLU A 192 11.24 1.65 -19.26
CA GLU A 192 11.71 0.40 -19.90
C GLU A 192 10.57 -0.43 -20.52
N GLY A 193 9.34 0.10 -20.57
CA GLY A 193 8.17 -0.54 -21.17
C GLY A 193 7.25 -1.24 -20.17
N GLY A 194 7.74 -1.57 -18.98
CA GLY A 194 6.94 -2.14 -17.88
C GLY A 194 6.17 -3.41 -18.26
N ASP A 195 4.97 -3.55 -17.69
CA ASP A 195 4.03 -4.64 -17.98
C ASP A 195 3.63 -4.61 -19.46
N ILE A 196 3.85 -5.73 -20.17
CA ILE A 196 3.62 -5.83 -21.62
C ILE A 196 2.16 -5.57 -22.03
N ARG A 197 1.21 -5.71 -21.10
CA ARG A 197 -0.22 -5.44 -21.33
C ARG A 197 -0.55 -3.95 -21.26
N GLY A 198 0.35 -3.12 -20.73
CA GLY A 198 0.15 -1.71 -20.45
C GLY A 198 0.14 -1.42 -18.95
N ARG A 199 -0.74 -0.52 -18.51
CA ARG A 199 -0.81 -0.04 -17.12
C ARG A 199 -2.27 0.24 -16.74
N GLN A 200 -2.61 -0.03 -15.48
CA GLN A 200 -3.97 0.18 -14.96
C GLN A 200 -3.98 0.66 -13.51
N SER A 201 -3.18 0.07 -12.63
CA SER A 201 -3.17 0.44 -11.21
C SER A 201 -1.76 0.52 -10.64
N ALA A 202 -1.60 1.31 -9.58
CA ALA A 202 -0.36 1.46 -8.84
C ALA A 202 -0.63 1.76 -7.37
N SER A 203 0.31 1.41 -6.48
CA SER A 203 0.21 1.69 -5.05
C SER A 203 1.59 1.88 -4.43
N LEU A 204 1.66 2.71 -3.40
CA LEU A 204 2.85 2.97 -2.60
C LEU A 204 2.44 3.02 -1.13
N GLN A 205 3.13 2.23 -0.32
CA GLN A 205 2.92 2.08 1.11
C GLN A 205 4.24 2.32 1.83
N VAL A 206 4.24 3.17 2.85
CA VAL A 206 5.38 3.38 3.76
C VAL A 206 4.85 3.39 5.18
N VAL A 207 5.52 2.66 6.06
CA VAL A 207 5.25 2.58 7.49
C VAL A 207 6.50 2.89 8.29
N LYS A 208 6.31 3.34 9.53
CA LYS A 208 7.39 3.61 10.48
C LYS A 208 8.17 2.35 10.81
N GLY A 209 9.46 2.52 11.11
CA GLY A 209 10.35 1.44 11.58
C GLY A 209 10.14 1.01 13.03
N ASP A 210 9.28 1.71 13.78
CA ASP A 210 9.03 1.43 15.19
C ASP A 210 7.96 0.34 15.36
N LYS A 211 8.27 -0.67 16.19
CA LYS A 211 7.34 -1.76 16.53
C LYS A 211 6.35 -1.36 17.64
N GLY A 212 6.62 -0.26 18.35
CA GLY A 212 5.79 0.27 19.44
C GLY A 212 4.59 1.08 18.98
N VAL A 213 4.55 1.52 17.72
CA VAL A 213 3.41 2.28 17.19
C VAL A 213 2.25 1.35 16.80
N PRO A 214 1.00 1.66 17.21
CA PRO A 214 -0.16 0.94 16.71
C PRO A 214 -0.29 1.03 15.19
N LEU A 215 -0.84 0.00 14.56
CA LEU A 215 -0.97 -0.08 13.09
C LEU A 215 -1.62 1.17 12.47
N TRP A 216 -2.63 1.75 13.11
CA TRP A 216 -3.34 2.93 12.60
C TRP A 216 -2.55 4.25 12.72
N GLN A 217 -1.45 4.27 13.48
CA GLN A 217 -0.54 5.42 13.64
C GLN A 217 0.84 5.17 13.00
N GLY A 218 1.07 3.96 12.51
CA GLY A 218 2.34 3.55 11.91
C GLY A 218 2.46 3.86 10.42
N TRP A 219 1.40 4.31 9.75
CA TRP A 219 1.43 4.68 8.33
C TRP A 219 2.08 6.06 8.13
N VAL A 220 3.05 6.11 7.21
CA VAL A 220 3.63 7.36 6.68
C VAL A 220 2.95 7.70 5.35
N TYR A 221 2.86 6.72 4.45
CA TYR A 221 2.15 6.83 3.18
C TYR A 221 1.28 5.60 2.93
N SER A 222 0.06 5.81 2.47
CA SER A 222 -0.85 4.76 2.01
C SER A 222 -1.60 5.24 0.77
N LEU A 223 -0.93 5.14 -0.38
CA LEU A 223 -1.39 5.70 -1.65
C LEU A 223 -1.81 4.60 -2.61
N ARG A 224 -2.94 4.82 -3.29
CA ARG A 224 -3.54 3.85 -4.20
C ARG A 224 -4.19 4.55 -5.39
N VAL A 225 -3.90 4.02 -6.58
CA VAL A 225 -4.60 4.31 -7.81
C VAL A 225 -5.09 2.97 -8.34
N ASP A 226 -6.35 2.64 -8.05
CA ASP A 226 -6.89 1.29 -8.30
C ASP A 226 -7.29 1.07 -9.77
N ASP A 227 -7.58 2.14 -10.51
CA ASP A 227 -7.84 2.14 -11.96
C ASP A 227 -7.56 3.52 -12.58
N HIS A 228 -6.62 3.59 -13.51
CA HIS A 228 -6.33 4.80 -14.29
C HIS A 228 -5.53 4.48 -15.56
N LYS A 229 -5.67 5.28 -16.62
CA LYS A 229 -4.89 5.14 -17.87
C LYS A 229 -3.40 5.46 -17.70
N THR A 230 -3.07 6.26 -16.69
CA THR A 230 -1.70 6.64 -16.31
C THR A 230 -1.56 6.56 -14.79
N PRO A 231 -1.56 5.34 -14.20
CA PRO A 231 -1.65 5.19 -12.75
C PRO A 231 -0.41 5.73 -12.04
N LEU A 232 0.79 5.64 -12.65
CA LEU A 232 2.00 6.19 -12.04
C LEU A 232 1.99 7.72 -11.94
N LYS A 233 1.54 8.40 -13.00
CA LYS A 233 1.40 9.87 -13.00
C LYS A 233 0.46 10.31 -11.89
N GLU A 234 -0.64 9.58 -11.71
CA GLU A 234 -1.61 9.86 -10.66
C GLU A 234 -1.05 9.52 -9.27
N LEU A 235 -0.30 8.43 -9.14
CA LEU A 235 0.38 8.08 -7.89
C LEU A 235 1.41 9.16 -7.50
N GLY A 236 2.15 9.71 -8.47
CA GLY A 236 3.07 10.83 -8.25
C GLY A 236 2.34 12.09 -7.77
N ARG A 237 1.20 12.43 -8.40
CA ARG A 237 0.33 13.52 -7.93
C ARG A 237 -0.13 13.30 -6.49
N LEU A 238 -0.60 12.09 -6.16
CA LEU A 238 -1.03 11.73 -4.80
C LEU A 238 0.13 11.78 -3.80
N LEU A 239 1.34 11.40 -4.20
CA LEU A 239 2.54 11.51 -3.35
C LEU A 239 2.86 12.97 -3.03
N SER A 240 2.81 13.87 -4.03
CA SER A 240 2.96 15.30 -3.80
C SER A 240 1.91 15.85 -2.84
N VAL A 241 0.63 15.51 -3.05
CA VAL A 241 -0.47 15.93 -2.15
C VAL A 241 -0.25 15.40 -0.73
N ALA A 242 0.11 14.13 -0.58
CA ALA A 242 0.35 13.53 0.73
C ALA A 242 1.50 14.20 1.49
N LYS A 243 2.58 14.57 0.78
CA LYS A 243 3.69 15.34 1.37
C LYS A 243 3.26 16.74 1.83
N THR A 244 2.44 17.42 1.04
CA THR A 244 1.85 18.71 1.42
C THR A 244 1.06 18.57 2.73
N TYR A 245 0.17 17.58 2.83
CA TYR A 245 -0.61 17.35 4.05
C TYR A 245 0.26 16.94 5.25
N ARG A 246 1.33 16.18 5.04
CA ARG A 246 2.28 15.85 6.10
C ARG A 246 2.93 17.11 6.67
N LEU A 247 3.36 18.04 5.82
CA LEU A 247 3.89 19.33 6.24
C LEU A 247 2.86 20.20 6.96
N LEU A 248 1.59 20.20 6.52
CA LEU A 248 0.52 20.91 7.22
C LEU A 248 0.34 20.35 8.64
N ASN A 249 0.23 19.03 8.79
CA ASN A 249 0.09 18.39 10.10
C ASN A 249 1.32 18.61 11.01
N GLU A 250 2.52 18.64 10.43
CA GLU A 250 3.74 19.02 11.16
C GLU A 250 3.69 20.47 11.61
N GLY A 251 3.17 21.36 10.77
CA GLY A 251 2.91 22.75 11.11
C GLY A 251 1.99 22.89 12.31
N ASP A 252 0.84 22.20 12.29
CA ASP A 252 -0.13 22.20 13.39
C ASP A 252 0.53 21.71 14.68
N ARG A 253 1.28 20.60 14.60
CA ARG A 253 2.00 20.04 15.74
C ARG A 253 3.00 21.03 16.33
N TYR A 254 3.81 21.70 15.50
CA TYR A 254 4.76 22.70 15.98
C TYR A 254 4.06 23.89 16.66
N VAL A 255 2.95 24.36 16.11
CA VAL A 255 2.17 25.44 16.72
C VAL A 255 1.64 25.03 18.10
N VAL A 256 1.08 23.83 18.23
CA VAL A 256 0.63 23.27 19.52
C VAL A 256 1.77 23.13 20.52
N GLU A 257 2.98 22.78 20.05
CA GLU A 257 4.20 22.71 20.87
C GLU A 257 4.78 24.10 21.23
N GLY A 258 4.18 25.20 20.77
CA GLY A 258 4.68 26.57 20.97
C GLY A 258 5.83 26.97 20.05
N ARG A 259 6.18 26.13 19.08
CA ARG A 259 7.26 26.31 18.10
C ARG A 259 6.74 27.02 16.85
N ILE A 260 6.24 28.23 17.05
CA ILE A 260 5.43 28.94 16.04
C ILE A 260 6.15 29.11 14.70
N GLU A 261 7.39 29.59 14.68
CA GLU A 261 8.09 29.87 13.42
C GLU A 261 8.41 28.62 12.61
N GLU A 262 8.66 27.49 13.27
CA GLU A 262 8.83 26.20 12.61
C GLU A 262 7.51 25.72 12.00
N GLY A 263 6.40 25.95 12.70
CA GLY A 263 5.07 25.66 12.19
C GLY A 263 4.73 26.45 10.92
N LEU A 264 5.00 27.76 10.96
CA LEU A 264 4.77 28.63 9.81
C LEU A 264 5.69 28.30 8.62
N GLU A 265 6.93 27.89 8.85
CA GLU A 265 7.81 27.45 7.76
C GLU A 265 7.34 26.13 7.13
N ALA A 266 6.80 25.21 7.93
CA ALA A 266 6.19 24.00 7.41
C ALA A 266 5.00 24.32 6.49
N TYR A 267 4.12 25.25 6.89
CA TYR A 267 3.02 25.72 6.04
C TYR A 267 3.50 26.37 4.75
N ARG A 268 4.47 27.29 4.83
CA ARG A 268 5.04 27.93 3.63
C ARG A 268 5.65 26.91 2.66
N THR A 269 6.28 25.87 3.20
CA THR A 269 6.84 24.78 2.38
C THR A 269 5.72 23.99 1.71
N ALA A 270 4.66 23.64 2.45
CA ALA A 270 3.48 22.95 1.91
C ALA A 270 2.83 23.75 0.76
N GLU A 271 2.65 25.06 0.94
CA GLU A 271 2.07 25.95 -0.08
C GLU A 271 2.92 26.06 -1.34
N LYS A 272 4.26 26.05 -1.22
CA LYS A 272 5.17 26.03 -2.38
C LYS A 272 5.05 24.71 -3.15
N MET A 273 4.83 23.60 -2.45
CA MET A 273 4.70 22.27 -3.05
C MET A 273 3.38 22.08 -3.80
N ASP A 274 2.28 22.61 -3.26
CA ASP A 274 0.97 22.55 -3.91
C ASP A 274 0.25 23.92 -3.87
N PRO A 275 0.64 24.86 -4.75
CA PRO A 275 0.10 26.23 -4.74
C PRO A 275 -1.39 26.34 -5.05
N GLY A 276 -1.99 25.27 -5.59
CA GLY A 276 -3.41 25.16 -5.93
C GLY A 276 -4.26 24.54 -4.81
N ASN A 277 -3.64 24.04 -3.74
CA ASN A 277 -4.34 23.49 -2.60
C ASN A 277 -4.95 24.64 -1.75
N HIS A 278 -6.22 24.94 -2.03
CA HIS A 278 -6.97 25.95 -1.30
C HIS A 278 -7.19 25.62 0.17
N GLU A 279 -7.13 24.33 0.54
CA GLU A 279 -7.28 23.88 1.92
C GLU A 279 -6.01 24.16 2.74
N ALA A 280 -4.83 23.92 2.16
CA ALA A 280 -3.54 24.28 2.77
C ALA A 280 -3.46 25.78 3.10
N LEU A 281 -3.84 26.62 2.12
CA LEU A 281 -3.87 28.07 2.27
C LEU A 281 -4.87 28.52 3.34
N PHE A 282 -6.06 27.90 3.36
CA PHE A 282 -7.11 28.23 4.31
C PHE A 282 -6.67 27.94 5.75
N TRP A 283 -6.15 26.75 6.02
CA TRP A 283 -5.75 26.37 7.38
C TRP A 283 -4.53 27.16 7.87
N HIS A 284 -3.55 27.47 7.02
CA HIS A 284 -2.47 28.38 7.40
C HIS A 284 -3.00 29.78 7.77
N ALA A 285 -3.96 30.31 7.01
CA ALA A 285 -4.59 31.60 7.32
C ALA A 285 -5.32 31.58 8.67
N VAL A 286 -6.06 30.49 8.94
CA VAL A 286 -6.73 30.26 10.22
C VAL A 286 -5.73 30.26 11.37
N THR A 287 -4.64 29.49 11.26
CA THR A 287 -3.60 29.42 12.29
C THR A 287 -2.94 30.78 12.54
N LEU A 288 -2.69 31.59 11.49
CA LEU A 288 -2.18 32.95 11.67
C LEU A 288 -3.17 33.85 12.44
N ALA A 289 -4.47 33.76 12.11
CA ALA A 289 -5.50 34.53 12.79
C ALA A 289 -5.65 34.12 14.27
N GLU A 290 -5.59 32.83 14.59
CA GLU A 290 -5.56 32.32 15.96
C GLU A 290 -4.36 32.85 16.76
N LEU A 291 -3.21 32.99 16.11
CA LEU A 291 -1.99 33.56 16.69
C LEU A 291 -2.01 35.11 16.78
N ASN A 292 -3.17 35.75 16.58
CA ASN A 292 -3.35 37.20 16.50
C ASN A 292 -2.53 37.89 15.39
N ARG A 293 -2.11 37.16 14.35
CA ARG A 293 -1.40 37.67 13.17
C ARG A 293 -2.37 37.95 12.02
N VAL A 294 -3.45 38.67 12.32
CA VAL A 294 -4.59 38.85 11.40
C VAL A 294 -4.16 39.45 10.06
N GLU A 295 -3.36 40.53 10.06
CA GLU A 295 -2.89 41.17 8.82
C GLU A 295 -2.14 40.23 7.88
N GLU A 296 -1.37 39.29 8.44
CA GLU A 296 -0.64 38.29 7.65
C GLU A 296 -1.55 37.19 7.11
N SER A 297 -2.68 36.92 7.77
CA SER A 297 -3.67 35.93 7.32
C SER A 297 -4.50 36.41 6.12
N LEU A 298 -4.75 37.73 5.99
CA LEU A 298 -5.70 38.27 5.01
C LEU A 298 -5.35 37.93 3.54
N PRO A 299 -4.08 38.03 3.09
CA PRO A 299 -3.72 37.64 1.73
C PRO A 299 -3.95 36.15 1.44
N LEU A 300 -3.78 35.28 2.45
CA LEU A 300 -4.02 33.84 2.33
C LEU A 300 -5.51 33.54 2.26
N PHE A 301 -6.34 34.14 3.11
CA PHE A 301 -7.80 34.06 3.01
C PHE A 301 -8.30 34.54 1.65
N ARG A 302 -7.82 35.67 1.15
CA ARG A 302 -8.15 36.18 -0.19
C ARG A 302 -7.86 35.16 -1.28
N LYS A 303 -6.70 34.51 -1.23
CA LYS A 303 -6.29 33.51 -2.21
C LYS A 303 -7.14 32.23 -2.07
N ALA A 304 -7.37 31.77 -0.85
CA ALA A 304 -8.20 30.60 -0.56
C ALA A 304 -9.64 30.80 -1.05
N PHE A 305 -10.26 31.95 -0.79
CA PHE A 305 -11.62 32.27 -1.24
C PHE A 305 -11.75 32.37 -2.76
N ARG A 306 -10.70 32.85 -3.44
CA ARG A 306 -10.68 32.88 -4.91
C ARG A 306 -10.65 31.48 -5.51
N LEU A 307 -9.92 30.56 -4.89
CA LEU A 307 -9.81 29.17 -5.34
C LEU A 307 -11.05 28.35 -4.95
N TRP A 308 -11.62 28.64 -3.78
CA TRP A 308 -12.78 27.92 -3.23
C TRP A 308 -13.68 28.86 -2.40
N PRO A 309 -14.74 29.44 -3.00
CA PRO A 309 -15.58 30.45 -2.34
C PRO A 309 -16.29 30.01 -1.07
N ASP A 310 -16.59 28.71 -0.92
CA ASP A 310 -17.32 28.16 0.25
C ASP A 310 -16.50 28.24 1.54
N TRP A 311 -15.19 28.52 1.47
CA TRP A 311 -14.40 28.82 2.65
C TRP A 311 -14.90 30.05 3.41
N LYS A 312 -15.60 30.99 2.76
CA LYS A 312 -16.27 32.10 3.45
C LYS A 312 -17.32 31.61 4.43
N GLU A 313 -18.12 30.64 4.01
CA GLU A 313 -19.12 30.02 4.87
C GLU A 313 -18.45 29.20 5.98
N MET A 314 -17.29 28.59 5.73
CA MET A 314 -16.53 27.92 6.79
C MET A 314 -16.06 28.91 7.88
N VAL A 315 -15.57 30.09 7.51
CA VAL A 315 -15.14 31.13 8.48
C VAL A 315 -16.25 31.50 9.45
N THR A 316 -17.52 31.51 9.04
CA THR A 316 -18.65 31.83 9.95
C THR A 316 -18.87 30.74 11.02
N ARG A 317 -18.37 29.53 10.79
CA ARG A 317 -18.56 28.35 11.66
C ARG A 317 -17.40 28.11 12.63
N LEU A 318 -16.20 28.57 12.28
CA LEU A 318 -14.97 28.34 13.05
C LEU A 318 -14.96 28.96 14.46
N PRO A 319 -15.51 30.17 14.71
CA PRO A 319 -15.46 30.78 16.04
C PRO A 319 -16.12 29.91 17.13
N LYS A 320 -17.28 29.33 16.83
CA LYS A 320 -17.99 28.42 17.74
C LYS A 320 -17.20 27.13 18.02
N ALA A 321 -16.33 26.72 17.09
CA ALA A 321 -15.43 25.59 17.27
C ALA A 321 -14.14 25.96 18.02
N GLY A 322 -13.94 27.24 18.36
CA GLY A 322 -12.73 27.75 19.00
C GLY A 322 -11.52 27.85 18.05
N LEU A 323 -11.76 27.79 16.73
CA LEU A 323 -10.71 27.79 15.69
C LEU A 323 -10.48 29.17 15.06
N LEU A 324 -11.27 30.18 15.45
CA LEU A 324 -11.04 31.57 15.08
C LEU A 324 -11.52 32.46 16.23
N PRO A 325 -11.00 33.69 16.35
CA PRO A 325 -11.50 34.66 17.31
C PRO A 325 -13.00 34.96 17.09
N GLU A 326 -13.76 35.07 18.18
CA GLU A 326 -15.17 35.49 18.14
C GLU A 326 -15.34 37.01 17.90
N ASP A 327 -14.24 37.77 17.77
CA ASP A 327 -14.29 39.22 17.51
C ASP A 327 -14.95 39.52 16.15
N PRO A 328 -16.14 40.17 16.15
CA PRO A 328 -16.85 40.48 14.91
C PRO A 328 -16.06 41.35 13.93
N LYS A 329 -15.12 42.17 14.42
CA LYS A 329 -14.26 43.01 13.56
C LYS A 329 -13.26 42.17 12.79
N ILE A 330 -12.61 41.22 13.46
CA ILE A 330 -11.65 40.31 12.82
C ILE A 330 -12.38 39.46 11.77
N LEU A 331 -13.55 38.92 12.13
CA LEU A 331 -14.36 38.12 11.21
C LEU A 331 -14.80 38.92 9.98
N ALA A 332 -15.23 40.17 10.17
CA ALA A 332 -15.56 41.06 9.05
C ALA A 332 -14.35 41.31 8.13
N GLN A 333 -13.17 41.64 8.71
CA GLN A 333 -11.94 41.85 7.94
C GLN A 333 -11.54 40.63 7.10
N ILE A 334 -11.68 39.42 7.67
CA ILE A 334 -11.43 38.17 6.96
C ILE A 334 -12.45 38.00 5.83
N LEU A 335 -13.75 38.10 6.11
CA LEU A 335 -14.80 37.87 5.12
C LEU A 335 -14.76 38.88 3.96
N GLU A 336 -14.33 40.12 4.22
CA GLU A 336 -14.11 41.15 3.19
C GLU A 336 -13.06 40.74 2.15
N GLN A 337 -12.17 39.80 2.46
CA GLN A 337 -11.17 39.30 1.51
C GLN A 337 -11.76 38.49 0.35
N GLY A 338 -13.04 38.13 0.42
CA GLY A 338 -13.72 37.34 -0.62
C GLY A 338 -14.76 38.12 -1.41
N ASN A 339 -14.73 39.45 -1.33
CA ASN A 339 -15.54 40.38 -2.12
C ASN A 339 -14.85 40.80 -3.42
#